data_AF-A0A5J4QAL7-F1
#
_entry.id   AF-A0A5J4QAL7-F1
#
_cell.length_a   1.000
_cell.length_b   1.000
_cell.length_c   1.000
_cell.angle_alpha   90.00
_cell.angle_beta   90.00
_cell.angle_gamma   90.00
#
_symmetry.space_group_name_H-M   'P 1'
#
loop_
_entity.id
_entity.type
_entity.pdbx_description
1 polymer ?
#
loop_
_entity_poly.entity_id
_entity_poly.type
_entity_poly.pdbx_seq_one_letter_code
_entity_poly.pdbx_strand_id
1 'polypeptide(L)'
;MSDQIIKLTAYTTSKKYPDRLRRVIFYVKNPNRTFVYLTNNMEITAEQVALLYKYRWQIELFYKWIKQHLKIKAFWGTTETALRIQIYTSITTYCLVAIVEHDLKLGRSTFEIIRVLSVSLLDKTPLKDILYKQETIDKKENHELQLSINF
;
A
#
# COMPACT_ATOMS: atom_id res chain seq x y z
N MET A 1 -9.95 11.30 25.54
CA MET A 1 -9.68 11.97 24.25
C MET A 1 -9.85 13.47 24.47
N SER A 2 -8.96 14.30 23.94
CA SER A 2 -9.04 15.77 24.09
C SER A 2 -8.94 16.42 22.72
N ASP A 3 -9.70 17.49 22.51
CA ASP A 3 -9.71 18.27 21.28
C ASP A 3 -9.70 19.75 21.62
N GLN A 4 -8.73 20.48 21.09
CA GLN A 4 -8.44 21.86 21.49
C GLN A 4 -7.97 22.68 20.30
N ILE A 5 -8.49 23.90 20.18
CA ILE A 5 -7.95 24.90 19.25
C ILE A 5 -6.79 25.61 19.95
N ILE A 6 -5.63 25.62 19.31
CA ILE A 6 -4.39 26.19 19.82
C ILE A 6 -3.81 27.22 18.84
N LYS A 7 -2.88 28.03 19.33
CA LYS A 7 -2.03 28.90 18.51
C LYS A 7 -0.57 28.70 18.94
N LEU A 8 0.35 28.69 17.99
CA LEU A 8 1.77 28.56 18.30
C LEU A 8 2.28 29.87 18.92
N THR A 9 2.95 29.78 20.06
CA THR A 9 3.41 30.96 20.83
C THR A 9 4.90 31.25 20.68
N ALA A 10 5.72 30.27 20.27
CA ALA A 10 7.15 30.51 20.11
C ALA A 10 7.43 31.44 18.91
N TYR A 11 8.38 32.37 19.08
CA TYR A 11 8.64 33.48 18.15
C TYR A 11 8.80 33.03 16.69
N THR A 12 9.65 32.04 16.46
CA THR A 12 9.94 31.52 15.11
C THR A 12 8.76 30.75 14.52
N THR A 13 8.08 29.93 15.33
CA THR A 13 6.96 29.09 14.86
C THR A 13 5.69 29.89 14.64
N SER A 14 5.40 30.88 15.49
CA SER A 14 4.26 31.78 15.34
C SER A 14 4.39 32.65 14.09
N LYS A 15 5.61 32.99 13.69
CA LYS A 15 5.87 33.75 12.45
C LYS A 15 5.71 32.87 11.21
N LYS A 16 6.09 31.59 11.29
CA LYS A 16 5.94 30.62 10.19
C LYS A 16 4.50 30.16 9.99
N TYR A 17 3.74 30.03 11.07
CA TYR A 17 2.33 29.64 11.02
C TYR A 17 1.53 30.46 12.05
N PRO A 18 0.98 31.62 11.64
CA PRO A 18 0.27 32.54 12.54
C PRO A 18 -1.17 32.13 12.83
N ASP A 19 -1.72 31.20 12.05
CA ASP A 19 -3.11 30.78 12.11
C ASP A 19 -3.39 29.80 13.24
N ARG A 20 -4.69 29.59 13.50
CA ARG A 20 -5.19 28.63 14.48
C ARG A 20 -4.92 27.21 14.00
N LEU A 21 -4.46 26.37 14.91
CA LEU A 21 -4.30 24.93 14.73
C LEU A 21 -5.21 24.19 15.69
N ARG A 22 -5.48 22.93 15.38
CA ARG A 22 -6.20 22.02 16.26
C ARG A 22 -5.26 20.96 16.79
N ARG A 23 -5.30 20.76 18.10
CA ARG A 23 -4.57 19.73 18.82
C ARG A 23 -5.53 18.64 19.26
N VAL A 24 -5.34 17.45 18.73
CA VAL A 24 -6.12 16.26 19.08
C VAL A 24 -5.25 15.29 19.87
N ILE A 25 -5.71 14.88 21.05
CA ILE A 25 -5.04 13.92 21.92
C ILE A 25 -5.86 12.63 21.95
N PHE A 26 -5.27 11.55 21.46
CA PHE A 26 -5.88 10.24 21.39
C PHE A 26 -5.09 9.24 22.24
N TYR A 27 -5.79 8.57 23.17
CA TYR A 27 -5.18 7.53 24.01
C TYR A 27 -5.51 6.16 23.44
N VAL A 28 -4.48 5.34 23.22
CA VAL A 28 -4.63 3.97 22.72
C VAL A 28 -4.27 3.00 23.84
N LYS A 29 -5.27 2.20 24.26
CA LYS A 29 -5.13 1.22 25.35
C LYS A 29 -4.06 0.16 25.09
N ASN A 30 -3.93 -0.31 23.85
CA ASN A 30 -2.89 -1.24 23.39
C ASN A 30 -2.15 -0.57 22.22
N PRO A 31 -1.00 0.10 22.40
CA PRO A 31 0.12 -0.23 23.29
C PRO A 31 0.30 0.68 24.52
N ASN A 32 -0.79 1.12 25.16
CA ASN A 32 -0.79 2.08 26.28
C ASN A 32 -0.01 3.37 25.98
N ARG A 33 -0.38 4.04 24.88
CA ARG A 33 0.30 5.25 24.42
C ARG A 33 -0.69 6.36 24.08
N THR A 34 -0.32 7.57 24.46
CA THR A 34 -1.01 8.79 24.06
C THR A 34 -0.36 9.37 22.81
N PHE A 35 -1.16 9.62 21.79
CA PHE A 35 -0.77 10.31 20.57
C PHE A 35 -1.31 11.73 20.59
N VAL A 36 -0.48 12.68 20.17
CA VAL A 36 -0.84 14.08 20.02
C VAL A 36 -0.69 14.45 18.56
N TYR A 37 -1.79 14.85 17.94
CA TYR A 37 -1.87 15.26 16.54
C TYR A 37 -2.10 16.76 16.45
N LEU A 38 -1.48 17.39 15.46
CA LEU A 38 -1.73 18.77 15.08
C LEU A 38 -2.32 18.79 13.67
N THR A 39 -3.44 19.47 13.49
CA THR A 39 -4.10 19.58 12.18
C THR A 39 -4.61 21.00 11.96
N ASN A 40 -4.56 21.46 10.71
CA ASN A 40 -5.24 22.68 10.26
C ASN A 40 -6.69 22.41 9.83
N ASN A 41 -7.10 21.13 9.76
CA ASN A 41 -8.45 20.75 9.37
C ASN A 41 -9.40 20.79 10.58
N MET A 42 -10.38 21.70 10.49
CA MET A 42 -11.39 21.93 11.51
C MET A 42 -12.72 21.23 11.21
N GLU A 43 -12.90 20.70 10.01
CA GLU A 43 -14.16 20.12 9.53
C GLU A 43 -14.31 18.66 9.95
N ILE A 44 -13.22 17.90 9.91
CA ILE A 44 -13.24 16.47 10.25
C ILE A 44 -13.33 16.25 11.76
N THR A 45 -13.87 15.12 12.18
CA THR A 45 -13.90 14.78 13.62
C THR A 45 -12.50 14.44 14.14
N ALA A 46 -12.28 14.60 15.43
CA ALA A 46 -11.01 14.28 16.06
C ALA A 46 -10.66 12.77 15.96
N GLU A 47 -11.66 11.88 15.84
CA GLU A 47 -11.45 10.46 15.55
C GLU A 47 -10.94 10.23 14.13
N GLN A 48 -11.53 10.93 13.15
CA GLN A 48 -11.06 10.89 11.76
C GLN A 48 -9.63 11.41 11.61
N VAL A 49 -9.24 12.43 12.38
CA VAL A 49 -7.83 12.87 12.45
C VAL A 49 -6.92 11.72 12.88
N ALA A 50 -7.25 11.05 13.98
CA ALA A 50 -6.46 9.91 14.47
C ALA A 50 -6.41 8.76 13.44
N LEU A 51 -7.53 8.48 12.77
CA LEU A 51 -7.64 7.45 11.73
C LEU A 51 -6.80 7.79 10.49
N LEU A 52 -6.80 9.03 10.02
CA LEU A 52 -5.96 9.48 8.91
C LEU A 52 -4.47 9.32 9.24
N TYR A 53 -4.07 9.69 10.46
CA TYR A 53 -2.69 9.50 10.91
C TYR A 53 -2.32 8.02 11.07
N LYS A 54 -3.28 7.13 11.36
CA LYS A 54 -3.09 5.67 11.30
C LYS A 54 -2.87 5.21 9.86
N TYR A 55 -3.66 5.68 8.90
CA TYR A 55 -3.51 5.34 7.49
C TYR A 55 -2.22 5.89 6.85
N ARG A 56 -1.64 6.96 7.39
CA ARG A 56 -0.32 7.46 6.95
C ARG A 56 0.75 6.36 6.96
N TRP A 57 0.70 5.42 7.90
CA TRP A 57 1.64 4.29 7.94
C TRP A 57 1.46 3.30 6.77
N GLN A 58 0.28 3.19 6.18
CA GLN A 58 0.07 2.34 5.01
C GLN A 58 0.89 2.80 3.81
N ILE A 59 1.16 4.11 3.69
CA ILE A 59 2.03 4.66 2.65
C ILE A 59 3.46 4.13 2.81
N GLU A 60 3.96 3.97 4.04
CA GLU A 60 5.28 3.41 4.28
C GLU A 60 5.34 1.93 3.90
N LEU A 61 4.29 1.16 4.19
CA LEU A 61 4.15 -0.22 3.72
C LEU A 61 4.10 -0.29 2.20
N PHE A 62 3.38 0.63 1.54
CA PHE A 62 3.35 0.74 0.08
C PHE A 62 4.72 1.02 -0.51
N TYR A 63 5.49 1.98 0.03
CA TYR A 63 6.84 2.25 -0.44
C TYR A 63 7.83 1.13 -0.15
N LYS A 64 7.71 0.48 1.01
CA LYS A 64 8.50 -0.71 1.34
C LYS A 64 8.20 -1.82 0.33
N TRP A 65 6.93 -2.04 0.03
CA TRP A 65 6.47 -3.02 -0.93
C TRP A 65 7.00 -2.71 -2.33
N ILE A 66 6.91 -1.45 -2.80
CA ILE A 66 7.48 -1.00 -4.08
C ILE A 66 8.95 -1.36 -4.14
N LYS A 67 9.75 -0.95 -3.14
CA LYS A 67 11.19 -1.22 -3.14
C LYS A 67 11.53 -2.71 -3.16
N GLN A 68 10.69 -3.55 -2.54
CA GLN A 68 10.89 -5.00 -2.48
C GLN A 68 10.53 -5.71 -3.79
N HIS A 69 9.43 -5.32 -4.43
CA HIS A 69 8.85 -6.05 -5.56
C HIS A 69 9.22 -5.44 -6.92
N LEU A 70 9.50 -4.14 -6.95
CA LEU A 70 9.95 -3.40 -8.13
C LEU A 70 11.47 -3.57 -8.28
N LYS A 71 11.91 -4.80 -8.60
CA LYS A 71 13.30 -5.08 -8.94
C LYS A 71 13.57 -4.61 -10.36
N ILE A 72 14.14 -3.41 -10.49
CA ILE A 72 14.74 -2.96 -11.76
C ILE A 72 15.96 -3.84 -12.02
N LYS A 73 15.78 -4.91 -12.81
CA LYS A 73 16.86 -5.86 -13.14
C LYS A 73 17.94 -5.22 -14.02
N ALA A 74 17.55 -4.27 -14.85
CA ALA A 74 18.44 -3.50 -15.71
C ALA A 74 17.84 -2.12 -15.98
N PHE A 75 18.70 -1.11 -16.05
CA PHE A 75 18.32 0.21 -16.54
C PHE A 75 18.36 0.16 -18.07
N TRP A 76 17.21 0.42 -18.70
CA TRP A 76 17.10 0.47 -20.16
C TRP A 76 17.58 1.81 -20.75
N GLY A 77 17.83 2.79 -19.89
CA GLY A 77 18.48 4.05 -20.22
C GLY A 77 19.14 4.63 -18.97
N THR A 78 20.25 5.33 -19.16
CA THR A 78 21.07 5.92 -18.09
C THR A 78 20.72 7.39 -17.82
N THR A 79 19.82 7.98 -18.60
CA THR A 79 19.37 9.36 -18.41
C THR A 79 18.32 9.44 -17.32
N GLU A 80 18.26 10.58 -16.62
CA GLU A 80 17.29 10.82 -15.55
C GLU A 80 15.84 10.65 -16.04
N THR A 81 15.53 11.14 -17.24
CA THR A 81 14.21 11.01 -17.84
C THR A 81 13.83 9.55 -18.10
N ALA A 82 14.75 8.74 -18.64
CA ALA A 82 14.49 7.32 -18.89
C ALA A 82 14.21 6.57 -17.57
N LEU A 83 14.98 6.87 -16.52
CA LEU A 83 14.77 6.29 -15.20
C LEU A 83 13.42 6.71 -14.59
N ARG A 84 13.06 8.01 -14.68
CA ARG A 84 11.75 8.51 -14.20
C ARG A 84 10.59 7.80 -14.89
N ILE A 85 10.65 7.67 -16.22
CA ILE A 85 9.64 6.95 -17.01
C ILE A 85 9.56 5.49 -16.55
N GLN A 86 10.70 4.80 -16.37
CA GLN A 86 10.73 3.40 -15.92
C GLN A 86 10.09 3.22 -14.53
N ILE A 87 10.30 4.15 -13.61
CA ILE A 87 9.66 4.13 -12.30
C ILE A 87 8.15 4.36 -12.43
N TYR A 88 7.74 5.37 -13.22
CA TYR A 88 6.32 5.68 -13.41
C TYR A 88 5.55 4.53 -14.08
N THR A 89 6.09 3.93 -15.14
CA THR A 89 5.45 2.78 -15.79
C THR A 89 5.32 1.60 -14.84
N SER A 90 6.33 1.33 -14.02
CA SER A 90 6.30 0.25 -13.04
C SER A 90 5.24 0.48 -11.95
N ILE A 91 5.06 1.72 -11.49
CA ILE A 91 3.99 2.09 -10.54
C ILE A 91 2.62 1.94 -11.21
N THR A 92 2.45 2.42 -12.45
CA THR A 92 1.19 2.30 -13.19
C THR A 92 0.78 0.84 -13.39
N THR A 93 1.71 -0.02 -13.81
CA THR A 93 1.44 -1.46 -13.97
C THR A 93 0.98 -2.08 -12.65
N TYR A 94 1.58 -1.69 -11.52
CA TYR A 94 1.14 -2.17 -10.22
C TYR A 94 -0.29 -1.74 -9.88
N CYS A 95 -0.62 -0.46 -10.06
CA CYS A 95 -1.98 0.04 -9.83
C CYS A 95 -3.00 -0.72 -10.69
N LEU A 96 -2.65 -1.01 -11.95
CA LEU A 96 -3.51 -1.81 -12.82
C LEU A 96 -3.71 -3.24 -12.28
N VAL A 97 -2.65 -3.91 -11.82
CA VAL A 97 -2.78 -5.26 -11.26
C VAL A 97 -3.56 -5.27 -9.94
N ALA A 98 -3.42 -4.25 -9.11
CA ALA A 98 -4.23 -4.09 -7.90
C ALA A 98 -5.73 -3.90 -8.22
N ILE A 99 -6.06 -3.14 -9.26
CA ILE A 99 -7.45 -3.00 -9.74
C ILE A 99 -7.97 -4.34 -10.23
N VAL A 100 -7.18 -5.08 -11.03
CA VAL A 100 -7.55 -6.41 -11.53
C VAL A 100 -7.80 -7.39 -10.38
N GLU A 101 -6.94 -7.40 -9.35
CA GLU A 101 -7.10 -8.23 -8.16
C GLU A 101 -8.41 -7.91 -7.42
N HIS A 102 -8.65 -6.62 -7.19
CA HIS A 102 -9.85 -6.12 -6.53
C HIS A 102 -11.14 -6.49 -7.29
N ASP A 103 -11.15 -6.29 -8.61
CA ASP A 103 -12.34 -6.50 -9.45
C ASP A 103 -12.65 -7.99 -9.65
N LEU A 104 -11.62 -8.84 -9.74
CA LEU A 104 -11.78 -10.29 -9.91
C LEU A 104 -11.90 -11.06 -8.58
N LYS A 105 -11.68 -10.39 -7.43
CA LYS A 105 -11.75 -10.97 -6.08
C LYS A 105 -10.98 -12.29 -5.97
N LEU A 106 -9.77 -12.31 -6.52
CA LEU A 106 -8.98 -13.54 -6.69
C LEU A 106 -8.45 -14.11 -5.36
N GLY A 107 -8.47 -13.34 -4.26
CA GLY A 107 -7.97 -13.77 -2.95
C GLY A 107 -6.47 -14.13 -2.95
N ARG A 108 -5.76 -13.80 -4.04
CA ARG A 108 -4.34 -14.01 -4.27
C ARG A 108 -3.57 -12.75 -3.96
N SER A 109 -2.29 -12.90 -3.61
CA SER A 109 -1.44 -11.72 -3.44
C SER A 109 -1.21 -11.03 -4.80
N THR A 110 -1.09 -9.70 -4.80
CA THR A 110 -0.81 -8.93 -6.02
C THR A 110 0.47 -9.42 -6.71
N PHE A 111 1.43 -9.94 -5.94
CA PHE A 111 2.67 -10.52 -6.44
C PHE A 111 2.46 -11.79 -7.27
N GLU A 112 1.59 -12.70 -6.83
CA GLU A 112 1.27 -13.92 -7.58
C GLU A 112 0.60 -13.58 -8.91
N ILE A 113 -0.31 -12.60 -8.91
CA ILE A 113 -0.97 -12.14 -10.13
C ILE A 113 0.06 -11.53 -11.09
N ILE A 114 0.98 -10.68 -10.61
CA ILE A 114 2.08 -10.15 -11.44
C ILE A 114 2.92 -11.29 -12.01
N ARG A 115 3.24 -12.32 -11.21
CA ARG A 115 4.04 -13.47 -11.67
C ARG A 115 3.33 -14.26 -12.76
N VAL A 116 2.03 -14.54 -12.59
CA VAL A 116 1.21 -15.22 -13.60
C VAL A 116 1.18 -14.40 -14.89
N LEU A 117 0.87 -13.10 -14.80
CA LEU A 117 0.86 -12.21 -15.96
C LEU A 117 2.23 -12.11 -16.64
N SER A 118 3.31 -12.18 -15.87
CA SER A 118 4.67 -12.15 -16.41
C SER A 118 4.99 -13.39 -17.24
N VAL A 119 4.42 -14.56 -16.89
CA VAL A 119 4.61 -15.81 -17.63
C VAL A 119 3.66 -15.90 -18.82
N SER A 120 2.44 -15.40 -18.67
CA SER A 120 1.38 -15.44 -19.69
C SER A 120 1.33 -14.18 -20.57
N LEU A 121 2.42 -13.42 -20.64
CA LEU A 121 2.48 -12.10 -21.31
C LEU A 121 2.13 -12.15 -22.81
N LEU A 122 2.39 -13.28 -23.46
CA LEU A 122 2.12 -13.52 -24.89
C LEU A 122 0.91 -14.44 -25.10
N ASP A 123 0.26 -14.87 -24.03
CA ASP A 123 -0.91 -15.73 -24.10
C ASP A 123 -2.14 -14.91 -24.54
N LYS A 124 -2.95 -15.48 -25.42
CA LYS A 124 -4.19 -14.86 -25.93
C LYS A 124 -5.42 -15.29 -25.14
N THR A 125 -5.25 -16.17 -24.16
CA THR A 125 -6.36 -16.59 -23.31
C THR A 125 -6.92 -15.42 -22.50
N PRO A 126 -8.24 -15.37 -22.26
CA PRO A 126 -8.85 -14.30 -21.48
C PRO A 126 -8.23 -14.22 -20.08
N LEU A 127 -8.00 -12.99 -19.61
CA LEU A 127 -7.36 -12.70 -18.31
C LEU A 127 -8.02 -13.46 -17.14
N LYS A 128 -9.36 -13.54 -17.14
CA LYS A 128 -10.13 -14.28 -16.14
C LYS A 128 -9.74 -15.75 -16.13
N ASP A 129 -9.66 -16.36 -17.31
CA ASP A 129 -9.39 -17.79 -17.43
C ASP A 129 -7.96 -18.11 -17.01
N ILE A 130 -6.97 -17.28 -17.35
CA ILE A 130 -5.58 -17.47 -16.88
C ILE A 130 -5.53 -17.44 -15.34
N LEU A 131 -6.17 -16.43 -14.75
CA LEU A 131 -6.09 -16.20 -13.30
C LEU A 131 -6.89 -17.22 -12.49
N TYR A 132 -8.03 -17.73 -13.00
CA TYR A 132 -8.81 -18.80 -12.37
C TYR A 132 -8.27 -20.21 -12.66
N LYS A 133 -7.72 -20.47 -13.86
CA LYS A 133 -7.24 -21.81 -14.25
C LYS A 133 -6.04 -22.26 -13.42
N GLN A 134 -5.26 -21.35 -12.85
CA GLN A 134 -4.21 -21.69 -11.89
C GLN A 134 -4.74 -21.97 -10.47
N GLU A 135 -5.96 -21.55 -10.08
CA GLU A 135 -6.52 -21.96 -8.78
C GLU A 135 -6.75 -23.47 -8.72
N THR A 136 -7.10 -24.09 -9.84
CA THR A 136 -7.33 -25.54 -9.91
C THR A 136 -6.03 -26.33 -10.00
N ILE A 137 -4.96 -25.76 -10.57
CA ILE A 137 -3.64 -26.40 -10.64
C ILE A 137 -2.94 -26.34 -9.26
N ASP A 138 -2.92 -25.17 -8.60
CA ASP A 138 -2.32 -25.04 -7.26
C ASP A 138 -3.06 -25.87 -6.20
N LYS A 139 -4.39 -26.02 -6.31
CA LYS A 139 -5.18 -26.90 -5.43
C LYS A 139 -4.99 -28.40 -5.73
N LYS A 140 -4.78 -28.78 -7.00
CA LYS A 140 -4.50 -30.17 -7.37
C LYS A 140 -3.09 -30.61 -6.95
N GLU A 141 -2.07 -29.79 -7.19
CA GLU A 141 -0.69 -30.13 -6.80
C GLU A 141 -0.52 -30.27 -5.28
N ASN A 142 -1.22 -29.45 -4.48
CA ASN A 142 -1.17 -29.57 -3.02
C ASN A 142 -1.86 -30.82 -2.47
N HIS A 143 -2.81 -31.43 -3.20
CA HIS A 143 -3.47 -32.66 -2.78
C HIS A 143 -2.83 -33.94 -3.34
N GLU A 144 -2.15 -33.86 -4.49
CA GLU A 144 -1.62 -35.06 -5.18
C GLU A 144 -0.13 -35.35 -4.91
N LEU A 145 0.63 -34.45 -4.27
CA LEU A 145 2.10 -34.62 -4.08
C LEU A 145 2.56 -34.99 -2.67
N GLN A 146 1.68 -35.16 -1.68
CA GLN A 146 2.08 -35.76 -0.40
C GLN A 146 2.02 -37.28 -0.49
N LEU A 147 3.17 -37.91 -0.76
CA LEU A 147 3.39 -39.32 -0.44
C LEU A 147 3.19 -39.51 1.07
N SER A 148 2.06 -40.11 1.46
CA SER A 148 1.81 -40.54 2.83
C SER A 148 2.73 -41.70 3.16
N ILE A 149 3.82 -41.43 3.87
CA ILE A 149 4.63 -42.49 4.48
C ILE A 149 3.90 -42.86 5.78
N ASN A 150 3.17 -43.97 5.75
CA ASN A 150 2.61 -44.60 6.94
C ASN A 150 3.76 -45.25 7.72
N PHE A 151 4.00 -44.78 8.94
CA PHE A 151 4.67 -45.55 9.99
C PHE A 151 3.62 -46.14 10.93
#